data_AF-A0A6L7ER98-F1
#
_entry.id   AF-A0A6L7ER98-F1
#
_cell.length_a   1.000
_cell.length_b   1.000
_cell.length_c   1.000
_cell.angle_alpha   90.00
_cell.angle_beta   90.00
_cell.angle_gamma   90.00
#
_symmetry.space_group_name_H-M   'P 1'
#
loop_
_entity.id
_entity.type
_entity.pdbx_description
1 polymer ?
#
loop_
_entity_poly.entity_id
_entity_poly.type
_entity_poly.pdbx_seq_one_letter_code
_entity_poly.pdbx_strand_id
1 'polypeptide(L)'
;MRTLRVAPVVAPLALLMLLVGGCSGDPQSSSEPSGADAGAWVEAVASGDPSSLDRAAEDAAPGSPAREYAAALATYARASAAAGRPVSAATVSGDGPWKVCVADACTTYADPVGAEGSDGALADLSVDSGSLADEVVDVSGQGPFEPDGLFEVAPRVAVVAPGGDLAIVVGLTSRDAALEVRARGALYVEASTVLTGADAATSVPAGSSAGAVLVFPGASGVALDGQVTFDVLLGDRPTSVGFGLGDAG
;
A
#
# COMPACT_ATOMS: atom_id res chain seq x y z
N MET A 1 42.01 -63.19 21.01
CA MET A 1 42.70 -64.24 20.21
C MET A 1 41.85 -64.54 18.98
N ARG A 2 42.45 -64.38 17.78
CA ARG A 2 42.19 -65.06 16.47
C ARG A 2 40.72 -65.16 15.99
N THR A 3 40.31 -64.78 14.78
CA THR A 3 41.02 -64.60 13.49
C THR A 3 40.06 -63.97 12.48
N LEU A 4 40.53 -62.98 11.70
CA LEU A 4 39.96 -62.60 10.40
C LEU A 4 40.11 -63.75 9.39
N ARG A 5 39.15 -63.92 8.49
CA ARG A 5 39.36 -64.47 7.14
C ARG A 5 38.79 -63.52 6.10
N VAL A 6 39.65 -63.14 5.17
CA VAL A 6 39.42 -62.30 3.99
C VAL A 6 39.41 -63.19 2.75
N ALA A 7 38.76 -62.70 1.70
CA ALA A 7 38.99 -62.93 0.27
C ALA A 7 37.97 -63.83 -0.45
N PRO A 8 37.90 -63.78 -1.80
CA PRO A 8 37.57 -62.62 -2.64
C PRO A 8 36.62 -63.03 -3.79
N VAL A 9 35.89 -62.10 -4.42
CA VAL A 9 35.38 -62.33 -5.79
C VAL A 9 35.53 -61.04 -6.59
N VAL A 10 36.37 -61.14 -7.63
CA VAL A 10 36.67 -60.09 -8.61
C VAL A 10 36.09 -60.53 -9.96
N ALA A 11 35.36 -59.61 -10.61
CA ALA A 11 35.10 -59.43 -12.05
C ALA A 11 34.18 -60.45 -12.78
N PRO A 12 33.44 -60.05 -13.85
CA PRO A 12 33.79 -59.00 -14.83
C PRO A 12 32.70 -58.01 -15.28
N LEU A 13 33.17 -56.95 -15.95
CA LEU A 13 32.43 -56.01 -16.79
C LEU A 13 31.46 -56.71 -17.77
N ALA A 14 30.25 -56.17 -17.89
CA ALA A 14 29.53 -56.11 -19.15
C ALA A 14 28.90 -54.71 -19.28
N LEU A 15 29.57 -53.89 -20.07
CA LEU A 15 29.11 -52.61 -20.59
C LEU A 15 28.00 -52.90 -21.61
N LEU A 16 26.78 -52.41 -21.41
CA LEU A 16 25.85 -52.17 -22.51
C LEU A 16 24.88 -51.04 -22.15
N MET A 17 25.00 -49.99 -22.95
CA MET A 17 24.18 -48.79 -22.97
C MET A 17 22.69 -49.09 -22.96
N LEU A 18 21.95 -48.37 -22.12
CA LEU A 18 20.56 -47.96 -22.39
C LEU A 18 20.33 -46.59 -21.74
N LEU A 19 20.86 -45.57 -22.41
CA LEU A 19 20.35 -44.21 -22.35
C LEU A 19 18.96 -44.20 -22.98
N VAL A 20 17.90 -44.19 -22.15
CA VAL A 20 16.73 -43.33 -22.34
C VAL A 20 16.15 -43.07 -20.93
N GLY A 21 16.81 -42.19 -20.19
CA GLY A 21 16.23 -41.56 -19.02
C GLY A 21 15.17 -40.57 -19.46
N GLY A 22 13.97 -41.07 -19.76
CA GLY A 22 12.76 -40.25 -19.86
C GLY A 22 12.20 -40.01 -18.46
N CYS A 23 12.99 -39.40 -17.58
CA CYS A 23 12.42 -38.68 -16.45
C CYS A 23 11.97 -37.34 -17.01
N SER A 24 10.71 -37.30 -17.46
CA SER A 24 9.96 -36.03 -17.52
C SER A 24 9.80 -35.54 -16.09
N GLY A 25 10.88 -34.95 -15.55
CA GLY A 25 10.73 -33.94 -14.53
C GLY A 25 10.09 -32.77 -15.24
N ASP A 26 8.79 -32.58 -15.04
CA ASP A 26 8.21 -31.26 -15.19
C ASP A 26 9.17 -30.28 -14.51
N PRO A 27 9.61 -29.19 -15.16
CA PRO A 27 10.19 -28.12 -14.39
C PRO A 27 9.12 -27.75 -13.37
N GLN A 28 9.39 -28.00 -12.09
CA GLN A 28 8.68 -27.29 -11.03
C GLN A 28 8.82 -25.82 -11.44
N SER A 29 7.72 -25.25 -11.93
CA SER A 29 7.55 -23.82 -12.01
C SER A 29 7.99 -23.32 -10.65
N SER A 30 9.11 -22.60 -10.59
CA SER A 30 9.55 -21.97 -9.36
C SER A 30 8.42 -21.03 -8.98
N SER A 31 7.63 -21.44 -7.99
CA SER A 31 6.51 -20.70 -7.42
C SER A 31 7.01 -19.54 -6.56
N GLU A 32 8.09 -18.90 -6.97
CA GLU A 32 8.74 -17.80 -6.26
C GLU A 32 8.47 -16.54 -7.09
N PRO A 33 8.02 -15.42 -6.48
CA PRO A 33 7.94 -14.16 -7.19
C PRO A 33 9.35 -13.78 -7.63
N SER A 34 9.52 -13.48 -8.90
CA SER A 34 10.81 -13.03 -9.39
C SER A 34 11.08 -11.59 -8.91
N GLY A 35 12.36 -11.20 -8.82
CA GLY A 35 12.70 -9.78 -8.60
C GLY A 35 12.11 -8.84 -9.66
N ALA A 36 11.72 -9.36 -10.83
CA ALA A 36 10.99 -8.61 -11.84
C ALA A 36 9.53 -8.35 -11.45
N ASP A 37 8.88 -9.26 -10.71
CA ASP A 37 7.50 -9.09 -10.23
C ASP A 37 7.44 -8.03 -9.12
N ALA A 38 8.40 -8.04 -8.20
CA ALA A 38 8.55 -6.98 -7.19
C ALA A 38 8.85 -5.61 -7.83
N GLY A 39 9.72 -5.57 -8.85
CA GLY A 39 9.99 -4.35 -9.61
C GLY A 39 8.74 -3.80 -10.31
N ALA A 40 7.97 -4.66 -10.98
CA ALA A 40 6.72 -4.28 -11.64
C ALA A 40 5.67 -3.76 -10.65
N TRP A 41 5.59 -4.36 -9.47
CA TRP A 41 4.73 -3.86 -8.39
C TRP A 41 5.16 -2.46 -7.92
N VAL A 42 6.47 -2.23 -7.73
CA VAL A 42 6.99 -0.91 -7.35
C VAL A 42 6.74 0.14 -8.44
N GLU A 43 6.89 -0.21 -9.71
CA GLU A 43 6.56 0.66 -10.84
C GLU A 43 5.07 1.04 -10.86
N ALA A 44 4.19 0.08 -10.57
CA ALA A 44 2.76 0.33 -10.46
C ALA A 44 2.44 1.27 -9.29
N VAL A 45 3.06 1.07 -8.13
CA VAL A 45 2.96 1.98 -6.97
C VAL A 45 3.43 3.39 -7.31
N ALA A 46 4.56 3.51 -8.01
CA ALA A 46 5.12 4.79 -8.43
C ALA A 46 4.29 5.50 -9.51
N SER A 47 3.47 4.77 -10.27
CA SER A 47 2.72 5.37 -11.39
C SER A 47 1.66 6.38 -10.96
N GLY A 48 1.10 6.23 -9.76
CA GLY A 48 -0.08 6.99 -9.32
C GLY A 48 -1.36 6.71 -10.13
N ASP A 49 -1.33 5.74 -11.06
CA ASP A 49 -2.46 5.38 -11.91
C ASP A 49 -3.36 4.34 -11.20
N PRO A 50 -4.65 4.62 -10.99
CA PRO A 50 -5.55 3.68 -10.30
C PRO A 50 -5.59 2.28 -10.90
N SER A 51 -5.55 2.16 -12.24
CA SER A 51 -5.69 0.86 -12.91
C SER A 51 -4.43 0.00 -12.77
N SER A 52 -3.27 0.64 -12.69
CA SER A 52 -1.99 -0.01 -12.43
C SER A 52 -1.90 -0.46 -10.96
N LEU A 53 -2.37 0.40 -10.03
CA LEU A 53 -2.46 0.08 -8.61
C LEU A 53 -3.43 -1.06 -8.32
N ASP A 54 -4.58 -1.10 -9.00
CA ASP A 54 -5.53 -2.22 -8.88
C ASP A 54 -4.91 -3.55 -9.30
N ARG A 55 -4.21 -3.55 -10.44
CA ARG A 55 -3.50 -4.74 -10.91
C ARG A 55 -2.42 -5.19 -9.92
N ALA A 56 -1.65 -4.25 -9.37
CA ALA A 56 -0.65 -4.54 -8.35
C ALA A 56 -1.26 -5.15 -7.08
N ALA A 57 -2.46 -4.72 -6.68
CA ALA A 57 -3.20 -5.31 -5.56
C ALA A 57 -3.77 -6.71 -5.89
N GLU A 58 -4.20 -6.94 -7.13
CA GLU A 58 -4.69 -8.24 -7.61
C GLU A 58 -3.58 -9.29 -7.71
N ASP A 59 -2.39 -8.87 -8.15
CA ASP A 59 -1.22 -9.74 -8.33
C ASP A 59 -0.49 -10.04 -7.01
N ALA A 60 -0.72 -9.24 -5.96
CA ALA A 60 -0.19 -9.47 -4.62
C ALA A 60 -0.96 -10.57 -3.86
N ALA A 61 -0.29 -11.20 -2.88
CA ALA A 61 -0.86 -12.28 -2.10
C ALA A 61 -2.15 -11.83 -1.35
N PRO A 62 -3.22 -12.65 -1.30
CA PRO A 62 -4.43 -12.28 -0.58
C PRO A 62 -4.19 -11.98 0.91
N GLY A 63 -4.70 -10.85 1.39
CA GLY A 63 -4.53 -10.41 2.78
C GLY A 63 -3.11 -9.99 3.15
N SER A 64 -2.26 -9.70 2.16
CA SER A 64 -0.89 -9.29 2.39
C SER A 64 -0.72 -7.77 2.48
N PRO A 65 0.32 -7.28 3.19
CA PRO A 65 0.66 -5.86 3.21
C PRO A 65 0.82 -5.23 1.82
N ALA A 66 1.43 -5.94 0.86
CA ALA A 66 1.58 -5.46 -0.52
C ALA A 66 0.22 -5.25 -1.20
N ARG A 67 -0.74 -6.15 -0.97
CA ARG A 67 -2.10 -5.99 -1.51
C ARG A 67 -2.83 -4.82 -0.86
N GLU A 68 -2.77 -4.72 0.47
CA GLU A 68 -3.47 -3.68 1.24
C GLU A 68 -2.94 -2.29 0.90
N TYR A 69 -1.62 -2.13 0.84
CA TYR A 69 -0.97 -0.87 0.48
C TYR A 69 -1.30 -0.44 -0.96
N ALA A 70 -1.21 -1.34 -1.94
CA ALA A 70 -1.57 -1.04 -3.33
C ALA A 70 -3.05 -0.65 -3.47
N ALA A 71 -3.97 -1.34 -2.77
CA ALA A 71 -5.39 -1.03 -2.77
C ALA A 71 -5.70 0.33 -2.10
N ALA A 72 -4.98 0.66 -1.02
CA ALA A 72 -5.07 1.96 -0.36
C ALA A 72 -4.62 3.10 -1.27
N LEU A 73 -3.48 2.92 -1.94
CA LEU A 73 -3.01 3.87 -2.95
C LEU A 73 -3.99 3.99 -4.12
N ALA A 74 -4.61 2.89 -4.58
CA ALA A 74 -5.63 2.95 -5.62
C ALA A 74 -6.85 3.78 -5.17
N THR A 75 -7.26 3.65 -3.90
CA THR A 75 -8.34 4.45 -3.30
C THR A 75 -7.97 5.94 -3.26
N TYR A 76 -6.76 6.25 -2.79
CA TYR A 76 -6.22 7.62 -2.78
C TYR A 76 -6.13 8.20 -4.19
N ALA A 77 -5.59 7.46 -5.16
CA ALA A 77 -5.43 7.92 -6.55
C ALA A 77 -6.78 8.23 -7.21
N ARG A 78 -7.81 7.38 -7.00
CA ARG A 78 -9.17 7.63 -7.52
C ARG A 78 -9.81 8.86 -6.89
N ALA A 79 -9.72 9.00 -5.57
CA ALA A 79 -10.29 10.16 -4.87
C ALA A 79 -9.62 11.46 -5.34
N SER A 80 -8.30 11.43 -5.52
CA SER A 80 -7.52 12.56 -6.04
C SER A 80 -7.89 12.91 -7.48
N ALA A 81 -8.04 11.90 -8.36
CA ALA A 81 -8.50 12.11 -9.74
C ALA A 81 -9.93 12.66 -9.82
N ALA A 82 -10.85 12.15 -8.99
CA ALA A 82 -12.23 12.65 -8.90
C ALA A 82 -12.30 14.10 -8.40
N ALA A 83 -11.37 14.50 -7.54
CA ALA A 83 -11.18 15.88 -7.10
C ALA A 83 -10.44 16.77 -8.14
N GLY A 84 -10.13 16.25 -9.34
CA GLY A 84 -9.46 16.99 -10.41
C GLY A 84 -7.95 17.17 -10.19
N ARG A 85 -7.35 16.39 -9.30
CA ARG A 85 -5.93 16.47 -8.91
C ARG A 85 -5.30 15.07 -8.93
N PRO A 86 -5.13 14.44 -10.10
CA PRO A 86 -4.53 13.11 -10.17
C PRO A 86 -3.14 13.07 -9.52
N VAL A 87 -2.81 11.94 -8.90
CA VAL A 87 -1.48 11.69 -8.32
C VAL A 87 -0.46 11.68 -9.46
N SER A 88 0.65 12.39 -9.27
CA SER A 88 1.72 12.43 -10.28
C SER A 88 2.60 11.19 -10.16
N ALA A 89 3.03 10.66 -11.29
CA ALA A 89 3.98 9.56 -11.31
C ALA A 89 5.30 9.98 -10.64
N ALA A 90 5.83 9.08 -9.82
CA ALA A 90 7.14 9.18 -9.20
C ALA A 90 8.22 8.59 -10.12
N THR A 91 9.47 9.02 -9.93
CA THR A 91 10.61 8.43 -10.63
C THR A 91 11.09 7.20 -9.88
N VAL A 92 11.17 6.04 -10.56
CA VAL A 92 11.75 4.82 -10.01
C VAL A 92 13.20 4.68 -10.50
N SER A 93 14.09 4.25 -9.62
CA SER A 93 15.49 3.96 -9.96
C SER A 93 16.02 2.74 -9.21
N GLY A 94 16.91 1.99 -9.87
CA GLY A 94 17.50 0.75 -9.35
C GLY A 94 16.74 -0.50 -9.82
N ASP A 95 17.43 -1.65 -9.76
CA ASP A 95 16.86 -2.98 -10.06
C ASP A 95 16.63 -3.77 -8.75
N GLY A 96 16.37 -3.05 -7.66
CA GLY A 96 16.36 -3.56 -6.29
C GLY A 96 17.65 -3.22 -5.53
N PRO A 97 17.56 -2.72 -4.28
CA PRO A 97 16.43 -1.97 -3.71
C PRO A 97 16.01 -0.81 -4.63
N TRP A 98 14.71 -0.61 -4.79
CA TRP A 98 14.13 0.42 -5.66
C TRP A 98 13.94 1.72 -4.91
N LYS A 99 14.41 2.81 -5.49
CA LYS A 99 14.22 4.15 -4.94
C LYS A 99 13.17 4.89 -5.76
N VAL A 100 12.06 5.22 -5.12
CA VAL A 100 10.91 5.92 -5.70
C VAL A 100 10.90 7.35 -5.20
N CYS A 101 11.06 8.33 -6.09
CA CYS A 101 11.20 9.74 -5.73
C CYS A 101 10.05 10.58 -6.29
N VAL A 102 9.46 11.41 -5.42
CA VAL A 102 8.53 12.48 -5.76
C VAL A 102 9.22 13.80 -5.43
N ALA A 103 9.51 14.60 -6.47
CA ALA A 103 10.40 15.75 -6.35
C ALA A 103 11.74 15.36 -5.69
N ASP A 104 12.07 15.94 -4.53
CA ASP A 104 13.33 15.70 -3.81
C ASP A 104 13.21 14.65 -2.69
N ALA A 105 11.99 14.18 -2.40
CA ALA A 105 11.73 13.17 -1.37
C ALA A 105 11.65 11.79 -1.99
N CYS A 106 12.26 10.79 -1.35
CA CYS A 106 12.35 9.45 -1.88
C CYS A 106 12.06 8.41 -0.81
N THR A 107 11.36 7.37 -1.23
CA THR A 107 11.05 6.18 -0.44
C THR A 107 11.79 4.99 -1.06
N THR A 108 12.41 4.17 -0.24
CA THR A 108 13.16 2.99 -0.67
C THR A 108 12.35 1.74 -0.41
N TYR A 109 12.05 0.99 -1.47
CA TYR A 109 11.41 -0.32 -1.41
C TYR A 109 12.49 -1.39 -1.59
N ALA A 110 12.50 -2.39 -0.70
CA ALA A 110 13.40 -3.52 -0.85
C ALA A 110 12.68 -4.81 -0.48
N ASP A 111 12.96 -5.88 -1.23
CA ASP A 111 12.47 -7.21 -0.92
C ASP A 111 13.16 -7.73 0.35
N PRO A 112 12.45 -7.90 1.49
CA PRO A 112 13.05 -8.55 2.64
C PRO A 112 13.25 -10.03 2.30
N VAL A 113 14.40 -10.60 2.65
CA VAL A 113 14.69 -12.03 2.40
C VAL A 113 13.54 -12.91 2.94
N GLY A 114 12.70 -13.43 2.04
CA GLY A 114 11.53 -14.26 2.39
C GLY A 114 10.16 -13.55 2.43
N ALA A 115 9.97 -12.43 1.72
CA ALA A 115 8.70 -11.68 1.62
C ALA A 115 7.60 -12.35 0.78
N GLU A 116 7.73 -13.65 0.55
CA GLU A 116 6.82 -14.41 -0.30
C GLU A 116 5.52 -14.73 0.45
N GLY A 117 4.40 -14.53 -0.23
CA GLY A 117 3.12 -15.09 0.18
C GLY A 117 2.98 -16.54 -0.24
N SER A 118 1.85 -17.15 0.11
CA SER A 118 1.48 -18.45 -0.48
C SER A 118 1.43 -18.35 -2.01
N ASP A 119 1.90 -19.38 -2.70
CA ASP A 119 1.84 -19.55 -4.17
C ASP A 119 2.75 -18.65 -5.01
N GLY A 120 3.73 -17.97 -4.39
CA GLY A 120 4.70 -17.15 -5.13
C GLY A 120 4.25 -15.74 -5.45
N ALA A 121 3.15 -15.30 -4.85
CA ALA A 121 2.70 -13.91 -4.93
C ALA A 121 3.47 -13.04 -3.92
N LEU A 122 3.66 -11.77 -4.26
CA LEU A 122 4.31 -10.80 -3.37
C LEU A 122 3.45 -10.60 -2.11
N ALA A 123 3.98 -10.92 -0.93
CA ALA A 123 3.28 -10.64 0.33
C ALA A 123 3.68 -9.29 0.91
N ASP A 124 4.99 -9.00 0.97
CA ASP A 124 5.46 -7.80 1.65
C ASP A 124 6.69 -7.21 0.93
N LEU A 125 6.99 -5.96 1.22
CA LEU A 125 8.25 -5.29 0.91
C LEU A 125 8.62 -4.45 2.13
N SER A 126 9.92 -4.25 2.33
CA SER A 126 10.38 -3.26 3.28
C SER A 126 10.32 -1.86 2.66
N VAL A 127 9.89 -0.88 3.46
CA VAL A 127 9.83 0.55 3.10
C VAL A 127 10.71 1.34 4.04
N ASP A 128 11.78 1.97 3.54
CA ASP A 128 12.75 2.73 4.33
C ASP A 128 13.20 2.00 5.61
N SER A 129 13.35 0.67 5.52
CA SER A 129 13.68 -0.30 6.58
C SER A 129 12.55 -0.77 7.52
N GLY A 130 11.33 -0.26 7.39
CA GLY A 130 10.09 -0.74 8.03
C GLY A 130 9.29 -1.72 7.16
N SER A 131 8.10 -2.14 7.59
CA SER A 131 7.18 -2.98 6.81
C SER A 131 6.16 -2.12 6.04
N LEU A 132 5.69 -2.58 4.88
CA LEU A 132 4.55 -1.94 4.20
C LEU A 132 3.29 -1.88 5.08
N ALA A 133 3.13 -2.81 6.02
CA ALA A 133 1.98 -2.85 6.91
C ALA A 133 1.89 -1.60 7.80
N ASP A 134 3.02 -0.95 8.09
CA ASP A 134 3.09 0.26 8.90
C ASP A 134 2.70 1.52 8.11
N GLU A 135 2.64 1.42 6.77
CA GLU A 135 2.40 2.56 5.87
C GLU A 135 0.92 2.71 5.48
N VAL A 136 0.03 1.83 5.97
CA VAL A 136 -1.41 1.83 5.64
C VAL A 136 -2.27 1.50 6.86
N VAL A 137 -3.37 2.23 7.02
CA VAL A 137 -4.42 1.89 7.99
C VAL A 137 -5.80 2.00 7.34
N ASP A 138 -6.57 0.91 7.38
CA ASP A 138 -7.99 0.92 7.04
C ASP A 138 -8.81 1.48 8.21
N VAL A 139 -9.45 2.62 7.98
CA VAL A 139 -10.29 3.30 8.97
C VAL A 139 -11.78 3.23 8.62
N SER A 140 -12.16 2.43 7.61
CA SER A 140 -13.54 2.28 7.14
C SER A 140 -14.48 1.64 8.16
N GLY A 141 -13.94 0.94 9.16
CA GLY A 141 -14.68 0.42 10.31
C GLY A 141 -15.13 1.49 11.30
N GLN A 142 -14.58 2.71 11.22
CA GLN A 142 -15.01 3.81 12.06
C GLN A 142 -16.39 4.30 11.61
N GLY A 143 -17.34 4.33 12.54
CA GLY A 143 -18.69 4.81 12.25
C GLY A 143 -18.67 6.23 11.67
N PRO A 144 -19.61 6.56 10.77
CA PRO A 144 -19.64 7.88 10.15
C PRO A 144 -19.90 8.98 11.17
N PHE A 145 -19.29 10.14 10.95
CA PHE A 145 -19.63 11.37 11.64
C PHE A 145 -20.81 12.05 10.95
N GLU A 146 -21.95 12.14 11.65
CA GLU A 146 -23.20 12.74 11.15
C GLU A 146 -23.61 13.95 12.01
N PRO A 147 -23.04 15.15 11.79
CA PRO A 147 -23.41 16.34 12.54
C PRO A 147 -24.83 16.77 12.15
N ASP A 148 -25.76 16.64 13.11
CA ASP A 148 -27.17 17.04 12.99
C ASP A 148 -27.91 16.46 11.76
N GLY A 149 -27.39 15.37 11.18
CA GLY A 149 -27.95 14.71 10.00
C GLY A 149 -27.86 15.53 8.70
N LEU A 150 -27.04 16.59 8.65
CA LEU A 150 -26.90 17.47 7.48
C LEU A 150 -25.97 16.89 6.40
N PHE A 151 -24.90 16.25 6.85
CA PHE A 151 -23.95 15.54 6.01
C PHE A 151 -23.35 14.37 6.77
N GLU A 152 -22.65 13.50 6.04
CA GLU A 152 -21.92 12.37 6.57
C GLU A 152 -20.45 12.49 6.20
N VAL A 153 -19.57 12.18 7.16
CA VAL A 153 -18.15 11.98 6.91
C VAL A 153 -17.77 10.57 7.37
N ALA A 154 -17.31 9.74 6.43
CA ALA A 154 -16.87 8.37 6.70
C ALA A 154 -15.38 8.24 6.36
N PRO A 155 -14.48 8.10 7.35
CA PRO A 155 -13.09 7.75 7.09
C PRO A 155 -13.01 6.47 6.23
N ARG A 156 -12.04 6.40 5.32
CA ARG A 156 -11.86 5.22 4.46
C ARG A 156 -10.49 4.60 4.68
N VAL A 157 -9.43 5.34 4.40
CA VAL A 157 -8.07 4.84 4.49
C VAL A 157 -7.10 5.98 4.79
N ALA A 158 -6.04 5.68 5.53
CA ALA A 158 -4.85 6.49 5.66
C ALA A 158 -3.66 5.72 5.07
N VAL A 159 -2.85 6.37 4.26
CA VAL A 159 -1.69 5.76 3.62
C VAL A 159 -0.56 6.77 3.47
N VAL A 160 0.67 6.37 3.77
CA VAL A 160 1.86 7.15 3.42
C VAL A 160 2.22 6.83 1.98
N ALA A 161 2.12 7.81 1.09
CA ALA A 161 2.41 7.65 -0.32
C ALA A 161 3.93 7.69 -0.59
N PRO A 162 4.39 7.17 -1.76
CA PRO A 162 5.79 7.32 -2.15
C PRO A 162 6.23 8.78 -2.12
N GLY A 163 7.40 9.05 -1.52
CA GLY A 163 7.87 10.41 -1.22
C GLY A 163 7.49 10.90 0.17
N GLY A 164 6.72 10.14 0.95
CA GLY A 164 6.52 10.37 2.38
C GLY A 164 5.37 11.30 2.76
N ASP A 165 4.42 11.53 1.87
CA ASP A 165 3.21 12.30 2.19
C ASP A 165 2.15 11.37 2.79
N LEU A 166 1.54 11.74 3.91
CA LEU A 166 0.38 11.03 4.45
C LEU A 166 -0.89 11.49 3.72
N ALA A 167 -1.56 10.58 3.03
CA ALA A 167 -2.85 10.80 2.39
C ALA A 167 -3.97 10.11 3.17
N ILE A 168 -5.01 10.86 3.49
CA ILE A 168 -6.19 10.35 4.20
C ILE A 168 -7.41 10.59 3.34
N VAL A 169 -8.11 9.52 3.00
CA VAL A 169 -9.33 9.57 2.19
C VAL A 169 -10.54 9.50 3.11
N VAL A 170 -11.42 10.49 2.98
CA VAL A 170 -12.72 10.54 3.66
C VAL A 170 -13.83 10.53 2.62
N GLY A 171 -14.83 9.68 2.82
CA GLY A 171 -16.08 9.74 2.10
C GLY A 171 -16.96 10.85 2.67
N LEU A 172 -17.52 11.66 1.78
CA LEU A 172 -18.44 12.74 2.13
C LEU A 172 -19.76 12.47 1.45
N THR A 173 -20.85 12.54 2.21
CA THR A 173 -22.21 12.50 1.66
C THR A 173 -22.95 13.76 2.05
N SER A 174 -23.37 14.51 1.05
CA SER A 174 -24.18 15.70 1.23
C SER A 174 -25.66 15.38 1.01
N ARG A 175 -26.54 15.79 1.92
CA ARG A 175 -27.99 15.64 1.74
C ARG A 175 -28.57 16.83 0.97
N ASP A 176 -28.64 18.00 1.61
CA ASP A 176 -29.50 19.09 1.11
C ASP A 176 -28.74 20.33 0.60
N ALA A 177 -27.46 20.49 0.92
CA ALA A 177 -26.66 21.64 0.51
C ALA A 177 -25.21 21.26 0.25
N ALA A 178 -24.59 21.89 -0.76
CA ALA A 178 -23.24 21.55 -1.17
C ALA A 178 -22.25 21.68 0.00
N LEU A 179 -21.32 20.72 0.06
CA LEU A 179 -20.22 20.71 1.01
C LEU A 179 -18.95 21.17 0.33
N GLU A 180 -18.10 21.86 1.07
CA GLU A 180 -16.72 22.08 0.70
C GLU A 180 -15.84 21.59 1.85
N VAL A 181 -14.96 20.63 1.57
CA VAL A 181 -13.89 20.29 2.51
C VAL A 181 -12.70 21.14 2.18
N ARG A 182 -12.23 21.91 3.16
CA ARG A 182 -10.96 22.63 3.07
C ARG A 182 -9.96 21.91 3.95
N ALA A 183 -8.96 21.30 3.32
CA ALA A 183 -7.83 20.73 4.03
C ALA A 183 -6.93 21.81 4.66
N ARG A 184 -7.12 23.09 4.30
CA ARG A 184 -6.44 24.22 4.91
C ARG A 184 -6.79 24.31 6.40
N GLY A 185 -5.79 24.08 7.25
CA GLY A 185 -5.97 24.01 8.71
C GLY A 185 -6.27 22.61 9.23
N ALA A 186 -6.30 21.59 8.36
CA ALA A 186 -6.30 20.22 8.81
C ALA A 186 -5.00 19.92 9.57
N LEU A 187 -5.12 19.14 10.65
CA LEU A 187 -4.00 18.76 11.50
C LEU A 187 -3.97 17.24 11.61
N TYR A 188 -2.78 16.67 11.49
CA TYR A 188 -2.47 15.34 11.99
C TYR A 188 -1.57 15.49 13.22
N VAL A 189 -1.92 14.84 14.32
CA VAL A 189 -1.21 14.93 15.60
C VAL A 189 -0.87 13.53 16.08
N GLU A 190 0.42 13.27 16.22
CA GLU A 190 0.97 12.00 16.73
C GLU A 190 2.03 12.34 17.79
N ALA A 191 1.76 11.99 19.05
CA ALA A 191 2.63 12.34 20.19
C ALA A 191 3.04 13.83 20.18
N SER A 192 4.30 14.14 19.83
CA SER A 192 4.82 15.51 19.72
C SER A 192 4.89 16.04 18.28
N THR A 193 4.57 15.21 17.29
CA THR A 193 4.59 15.56 15.87
C THR A 193 3.24 16.15 15.48
N VAL A 194 3.27 17.31 14.82
CA VAL A 194 2.09 17.97 14.27
C VAL A 194 2.35 18.27 12.80
N LEU A 195 1.56 17.66 11.92
CA LEU A 195 1.59 17.93 10.49
C LEU A 195 0.39 18.78 10.10
N THR A 196 0.61 19.70 9.16
CA THR A 196 -0.45 20.57 8.62
C THR A 196 -0.83 20.08 7.24
N GLY A 197 -2.13 19.98 6.98
CA GLY A 197 -2.66 19.60 5.68
C GLY A 197 -2.29 20.61 4.59
N ALA A 198 -2.00 20.10 3.39
CA ALA A 198 -1.79 20.92 2.20
C ALA A 198 -3.10 21.63 1.81
N ASP A 199 -2.96 22.83 1.21
CA ASP A 199 -4.09 23.60 0.74
C ASP A 199 -4.79 22.87 -0.43
N ALA A 200 -5.85 22.13 -0.09
CA ALA A 200 -6.68 21.37 -0.99
C ALA A 200 -8.15 21.64 -0.67
N ALA A 201 -8.97 21.80 -1.70
CA ALA A 201 -10.42 21.86 -1.54
C ALA A 201 -11.09 20.77 -2.36
N THR A 202 -12.09 20.12 -1.78
CA THR A 202 -12.98 19.20 -2.47
C THR A 202 -14.41 19.65 -2.27
N SER A 203 -15.15 19.84 -3.35
CA SER A 203 -16.56 20.22 -3.30
C SER A 203 -17.45 19.03 -3.60
N VAL A 204 -18.50 18.85 -2.81
CA VAL A 204 -19.50 17.81 -2.98
C VAL A 204 -20.85 18.48 -3.24
N PRO A 205 -21.45 18.31 -4.42
CA PRO A 205 -22.78 18.83 -4.70
C PRO A 205 -23.84 18.34 -3.71
N ALA A 206 -24.92 19.12 -3.55
CA ALA A 206 -26.10 18.68 -2.80
C ALA A 206 -26.65 17.35 -3.36
N GLY A 207 -27.11 16.46 -2.48
CA GLY A 207 -27.66 15.16 -2.85
C GLY A 207 -26.65 14.18 -3.45
N SER A 208 -25.35 14.36 -3.21
CA SER A 208 -24.30 13.52 -3.80
C SER A 208 -23.25 13.08 -2.79
N SER A 209 -22.46 12.09 -3.18
CA SER A 209 -21.32 11.60 -2.41
C SER A 209 -20.04 11.66 -3.24
N ALA A 210 -18.94 12.02 -2.58
CA ALA A 210 -17.60 12.03 -3.19
C ALA A 210 -16.53 11.70 -2.14
N GLY A 211 -15.35 11.27 -2.61
CA GLY A 211 -14.17 11.17 -1.77
C GLY A 211 -13.45 12.52 -1.70
N ALA A 212 -13.07 12.96 -0.51
CA ALA A 212 -12.09 14.03 -0.31
C ALA A 212 -10.79 13.46 0.21
N VAL A 213 -9.70 14.14 -0.13
CA VAL A 213 -8.35 13.75 0.26
C VAL A 213 -7.73 14.85 1.10
N LEU A 214 -7.29 14.49 2.31
CA LEU A 214 -6.44 15.30 3.16
C LEU A 214 -5.00 14.81 2.95
N VAL A 215 -4.10 15.69 2.49
CA VAL A 215 -2.68 15.35 2.28
C VAL A 215 -1.85 16.11 3.31
N PHE A 216 -1.00 15.41 4.04
CA PHE A 216 -0.10 15.94 5.06
C PHE A 216 1.35 15.71 4.60
N PRO A 217 2.02 16.74 4.06
CA PRO A 217 3.38 16.58 3.56
C PRO A 217 4.39 16.31 4.68
N GLY A 218 5.47 15.60 4.34
CA GLY A 218 6.58 15.35 5.28
C GLY A 218 6.21 14.42 6.42
N ALA A 219 5.37 13.44 6.14
CA ALA A 219 4.93 12.40 7.07
C ALA A 219 5.83 11.15 7.05
N SER A 220 7.02 11.19 6.44
CA SER A 220 7.96 10.06 6.48
C SER A 220 8.24 9.64 7.93
N GLY A 221 7.97 8.38 8.26
CA GLY A 221 8.23 7.80 9.57
C GLY A 221 7.21 8.13 10.67
N VAL A 222 6.00 8.58 10.31
CA VAL A 222 4.84 8.61 11.23
C VAL A 222 4.33 7.19 11.47
N ALA A 223 3.80 6.91 12.66
CA ALA A 223 3.31 5.58 13.04
C ALA A 223 1.85 5.30 12.62
N LEU A 224 1.16 6.26 12.02
CA LEU A 224 -0.27 6.19 11.63
C LEU A 224 -1.23 5.83 12.77
N ASP A 225 -0.89 6.16 14.02
CA ASP A 225 -1.75 5.98 15.20
C ASP A 225 -2.29 7.31 15.77
N GLY A 226 -2.00 8.42 15.10
CA GLY A 226 -2.35 9.77 15.52
C GLY A 226 -3.83 10.16 15.35
N GLN A 227 -4.11 11.44 15.55
CA GLN A 227 -5.44 12.04 15.39
C GLN A 227 -5.46 13.01 14.22
N VAL A 228 -6.57 12.99 13.47
CA VAL A 228 -6.82 13.89 12.35
C VAL A 228 -7.94 14.83 12.72
N THR A 229 -7.78 16.11 12.42
CA THR A 229 -8.86 17.11 12.50
C THR A 229 -8.90 17.97 11.25
N PHE A 230 -10.07 18.34 10.76
CA PHE A 230 -10.26 19.21 9.59
C PHE A 230 -11.65 19.84 9.59
N ASP A 231 -11.85 20.86 8.77
CA ASP A 231 -13.13 21.55 8.66
C ASP A 231 -13.91 21.15 7.40
N VAL A 232 -15.21 20.91 7.59
CA VAL A 232 -16.19 20.79 6.52
C VAL A 232 -17.06 22.04 6.52
N LEU A 233 -17.18 22.69 5.37
CA LEU A 233 -18.01 23.86 5.18
C LEU A 233 -19.36 23.47 4.56
N LEU A 234 -20.45 23.86 5.23
CA LEU A 234 -21.80 23.85 4.68
C LEU A 234 -22.22 25.29 4.38
N GLY A 235 -21.96 25.75 3.15
CA GLY A 235 -21.94 27.19 2.84
C GLY A 235 -20.74 27.86 3.53
N ASP A 236 -20.97 28.90 4.33
CA ASP A 236 -19.92 29.60 5.09
C ASP A 236 -19.76 29.12 6.55
N ARG A 237 -20.47 28.05 6.94
CA ARG A 237 -20.47 27.53 8.31
C ARG A 237 -19.47 26.39 8.44
N PRO A 238 -18.37 26.55 9.19
CA PRO A 238 -17.44 25.46 9.47
C PRO A 238 -17.97 24.53 10.55
N THR A 239 -17.83 23.24 10.28
CA THR A 239 -17.98 22.17 11.25
C THR A 239 -16.66 21.42 11.31
N SER A 240 -16.01 21.44 12.48
CA SER A 240 -14.78 20.69 12.70
C SER A 240 -15.10 19.21 12.91
N VAL A 241 -14.36 18.37 12.19
CA VAL A 241 -14.46 16.91 12.23
C VAL A 241 -13.11 16.37 12.69
N GLY A 242 -13.12 15.32 13.50
CA GLY A 242 -11.89 14.62 13.85
C GLY A 242 -12.11 13.16 14.19
N PHE A 243 -11.07 12.37 13.94
CA PHE A 243 -11.03 10.94 14.21
C PHE A 243 -9.58 10.48 14.46
N GLY A 244 -9.43 9.34 15.14
CA GLY A 244 -8.11 8.71 15.35
C GLY A 244 -7.78 7.76 14.20
N LEU A 245 -6.50 7.52 13.92
CA LEU A 245 -6.06 6.51 12.97
C LEU A 245 -5.78 5.16 13.65
N GLY A 246 -5.46 5.13 14.94
CA GLY A 246 -5.25 3.88 15.69
C GLY A 246 -6.52 3.00 15.79
N ASP A 247 -6.30 1.71 16.13
CA ASP A 247 -7.32 0.64 16.12
C ASP A 247 -8.72 1.12 16.51
N ALA A 248 -9.62 1.07 15.52
CA ALA A 248 -11.05 0.98 15.78
C ALA A 248 -11.28 -0.40 16.40
N GLY A 249 -11.23 -0.48 17.73
CA GLY A 249 -11.14 -1.72 18.50
C GLY A 249 -12.19 -2.80 18.21
#